data_AF-A0A7C6IFF3-F1
#
_entry.id   AF-A0A7C6IFF3-F1
#
_cell.length_a   1.000
_cell.length_b   1.000
_cell.length_c   1.000
_cell.angle_alpha   90.00
_cell.angle_beta   90.00
_cell.angle_gamma   90.00
#
_symmetry.space_group_name_H-M   'P 1'
#
loop_
_entity.id
_entity.type
_entity.pdbx_description
1 polymer ?
#
loop_
_entity_poly.entity_id
_entity_poly.type
_entity_poly.pdbx_seq_one_letter_code
_entity_poly.pdbx_strand_id
1 'polypeptide(L)'
;GDYSTIDRDIDWAIKLSLLRRYMDRGLDIADPKLAQIDLAYHDVRPGRGIFRILESRGAVSRWITDAEVDDAIANAPRTTRAVLRGRFLKAARAAGATTVVDWTHLKVSGDDPVTVVVDDPFATSNADAEKLIDMLEAMPATHAGDGPGDGAGR
;
A
#
# COMPACT_ATOMS: atom_id res chain seq x y z
N GLY A 1 6.17 -4.12 -35.32
CA GLY A 1 4.76 -3.71 -35.32
C GLY A 1 4.66 -2.24 -34.95
N ASP A 2 3.54 -1.62 -35.31
CA ASP A 2 3.13 -0.32 -34.78
C ASP A 2 2.41 -0.53 -33.42
N TYR A 3 2.79 0.27 -32.42
CA TYR A 3 2.27 0.20 -31.05
C TYR A 3 1.70 1.53 -30.58
N SER A 4 1.53 2.50 -31.49
CA SER A 4 1.03 3.84 -31.19
C SER A 4 -0.34 3.87 -30.52
N THR A 5 -1.13 2.81 -30.67
CA THR A 5 -2.46 2.69 -30.04
C THR A 5 -2.42 2.26 -28.58
N ILE A 6 -1.27 1.78 -28.08
CA ILE A 6 -1.11 1.25 -26.71
C ILE A 6 0.06 1.89 -25.96
N ASP A 7 0.77 2.85 -26.57
CA ASP A 7 2.00 3.44 -26.03
C ASP A 7 1.78 4.41 -24.86
N ARG A 8 0.53 4.53 -24.40
CA ARG A 8 0.11 5.25 -23.20
C ARG A 8 -0.47 4.35 -22.11
N ASP A 9 -0.82 3.11 -22.45
CA ASP A 9 -1.63 2.24 -21.58
C ASP A 9 -0.86 1.00 -21.11
N ILE A 10 0.13 0.55 -21.88
CA ILE A 10 0.84 -0.71 -21.63
C ILE A 10 2.31 -0.43 -21.33
N ASP A 11 2.79 -0.83 -20.15
CA ASP A 11 4.12 -0.48 -19.65
C ASP A 11 5.27 -0.77 -20.63
N TRP A 12 5.28 -1.95 -21.25
CA TRP A 12 6.34 -2.28 -22.19
C TRP A 12 6.30 -1.39 -23.44
N ALA A 13 5.12 -0.96 -23.88
CA ALA A 13 4.96 -0.09 -25.05
C ALA A 13 5.34 1.36 -24.73
N ILE A 14 4.93 1.88 -23.57
CA ILE A 14 5.34 3.19 -23.03
C ILE A 14 6.87 3.23 -22.94
N LYS A 15 7.47 2.23 -22.30
CA LYS A 15 8.91 2.13 -22.13
C LYS A 15 9.65 1.98 -23.46
N LEU A 16 9.15 1.15 -24.37
CA LEU A 16 9.75 1.00 -25.70
C LEU A 16 9.71 2.33 -26.48
N SER A 17 8.60 3.07 -26.41
CA SER A 17 8.46 4.41 -26.99
C SER A 17 9.49 5.38 -26.39
N LEU A 18 9.66 5.36 -25.06
CA LEU A 18 10.69 6.15 -24.37
C LEU A 18 12.11 5.79 -24.84
N LEU A 19 12.47 4.50 -24.83
CA LEU A 19 13.82 4.04 -25.19
C LEU A 19 14.13 4.34 -26.66
N ARG A 20 13.17 4.13 -27.57
CA ARG A 20 13.31 4.49 -28.99
C ARG A 20 13.61 5.97 -29.19
N ARG A 21 12.97 6.87 -28.44
CA ARG A 21 13.29 8.31 -28.50
C ARG A 21 14.73 8.63 -28.10
N TYR A 22 15.34 7.84 -27.21
CA TYR A 22 16.76 7.97 -26.88
C TYR A 22 17.66 7.36 -27.96
N MET A 23 17.24 6.25 -28.57
CA MET A 23 17.95 5.64 -29.70
C MET A 23 17.93 6.55 -30.95
N ASP A 24 16.80 7.19 -31.24
CA ASP A 24 16.66 8.17 -32.32
C ASP A 24 17.57 9.40 -32.11
N ARG A 25 18.01 9.64 -30.87
CA ARG A 25 19.00 10.67 -30.50
C ARG A 25 20.44 10.16 -30.51
N GLY A 26 20.67 8.92 -30.95
CA GLY A 26 21.99 8.35 -31.18
C GLY A 26 22.49 7.35 -30.13
N LEU A 27 21.67 6.94 -29.15
CA LEU A 27 22.07 5.87 -28.22
C LEU A 27 21.93 4.50 -28.89
N ASP A 28 22.94 3.65 -28.70
CA ASP A 28 22.85 2.23 -29.08
C ASP A 28 21.93 1.48 -28.10
N ILE A 29 21.31 0.39 -28.56
CA ILE A 29 20.43 -0.44 -27.72
C ILE A 29 21.17 -1.03 -26.50
N ALA A 30 22.47 -1.29 -26.62
CA ALA A 30 23.32 -1.80 -25.54
C ALA A 30 23.93 -0.69 -24.67
N ASP A 31 23.59 0.59 -24.91
CA ASP A 31 24.10 1.69 -24.11
C ASP A 31 23.64 1.54 -22.64
N PRO A 32 24.56 1.58 -21.65
CA PRO A 32 24.23 1.48 -20.24
C PRO A 32 23.20 2.52 -19.76
N LYS A 33 23.09 3.65 -20.46
CA LYS A 33 22.09 4.68 -20.18
C LYS A 33 20.66 4.17 -20.41
N LEU A 34 20.44 3.35 -21.43
CA LEU A 34 19.12 2.76 -21.68
C LEU A 34 18.74 1.78 -20.57
N ALA A 35 19.69 0.99 -20.08
CA ALA A 35 19.47 0.12 -18.91
C ALA A 35 19.17 0.94 -17.64
N GLN A 36 19.83 2.09 -17.44
CA GLN A 36 19.52 3.00 -16.34
C GLN A 36 18.09 3.56 -16.46
N ILE A 37 17.66 3.96 -17.67
CA ILE A 37 16.32 4.48 -17.94
C ILE A 37 15.27 3.40 -17.69
N ASP A 38 15.52 2.17 -18.14
CA ASP A 38 14.66 1.01 -17.91
C ASP A 38 14.42 0.77 -16.41
N LEU A 39 15.48 0.83 -15.60
CA LEU A 39 15.37 0.71 -14.15
C LEU A 39 14.65 1.93 -13.51
N ALA A 40 15.01 3.14 -13.94
CA ALA A 40 14.44 4.38 -13.40
C ALA A 40 12.95 4.58 -13.77
N TYR A 41 12.45 3.89 -14.79
CA TYR A 41 11.02 3.79 -15.09
C TYR A 41 10.21 3.27 -13.90
N HIS A 42 10.75 2.27 -13.20
CA HIS A 42 10.06 1.54 -12.11
C HIS A 42 10.28 2.14 -10.72
N ASP A 43 10.93 3.29 -10.63
CA ASP A 43 11.17 3.94 -9.36
C ASP A 43 9.89 4.56 -8.79
N VAL A 44 9.43 4.05 -7.65
CA VAL A 44 8.16 4.45 -7.01
C VAL A 44 8.24 5.78 -6.26
N ARG A 45 9.42 6.39 -6.13
CA ARG A 45 9.57 7.67 -5.42
C ARG A 45 8.87 8.81 -6.15
N PRO A 46 7.99 9.58 -5.47
CA PRO A 46 7.36 10.76 -6.05
C PRO A 46 8.39 11.74 -6.62
N GLY A 47 8.11 12.28 -7.81
CA GLY A 47 8.97 13.28 -8.47
C GLY A 47 10.30 12.75 -9.04
N ARG A 48 10.62 11.46 -8.85
CA ARG A 48 11.89 10.87 -9.33
C ARG A 48 11.70 9.80 -10.40
N GLY A 49 10.70 8.94 -10.22
CA GLY A 49 10.40 7.88 -11.16
C GLY A 49 10.01 8.40 -12.54
N ILE A 50 10.61 7.83 -13.59
CA ILE A 50 10.33 8.26 -14.96
C ILE A 50 8.85 8.03 -15.30
N PHE A 51 8.24 6.93 -14.82
CA PHE A 51 6.81 6.70 -15.02
C PHE A 51 5.94 7.85 -14.49
N ARG A 52 6.16 8.30 -13.25
CA ARG A 52 5.41 9.42 -12.65
C ARG A 52 5.65 10.75 -13.37
N ILE A 53 6.85 10.94 -13.93
CA ILE A 53 7.15 12.11 -14.77
C ILE A 53 6.38 12.03 -16.10
N LEU A 54 6.28 10.86 -16.71
CA LEU A 54 5.49 10.66 -17.94
C LEU A 54 3.99 10.83 -17.67
N GLU A 55 3.49 10.28 -16.56
CA GLU A 55 2.10 10.43 -16.09
C GLU A 55 1.75 11.92 -15.90
N SER A 56 2.56 12.68 -15.16
CA SER A 56 2.31 14.12 -14.92
C SER A 56 2.36 14.98 -16.18
N ARG A 57 3.03 14.51 -17.24
CA ARG A 57 3.07 15.14 -18.57
C ARG A 57 1.95 14.67 -19.49
N GLY A 58 1.05 13.81 -19.01
CA GLY A 58 -0.03 13.24 -19.82
C GLY A 58 0.48 12.34 -20.93
N ALA A 59 1.63 11.67 -20.76
CA ALA A 59 2.17 10.68 -21.68
C ALA A 59 1.81 9.23 -21.30
N VAL A 60 1.18 9.04 -20.13
CA VAL A 60 0.62 7.77 -19.67
C VAL A 60 -0.84 8.00 -19.30
N SER A 61 -1.71 7.04 -19.63
CA SER A 61 -3.12 7.08 -19.26
C SER A 61 -3.30 6.67 -17.80
N ARG A 62 -4.27 7.30 -17.13
CA ARG A 62 -4.56 7.07 -15.73
C ARG A 62 -5.96 6.47 -15.57
N TRP A 63 -6.08 5.41 -14.78
CA TRP A 63 -7.34 4.68 -14.59
C TRP A 63 -8.13 5.09 -13.34
N ILE A 64 -7.42 5.44 -12.26
CA ILE A 64 -7.98 5.85 -10.96
C ILE A 64 -7.46 7.22 -10.58
N THR A 65 -8.13 7.96 -9.71
CA THR A 65 -7.73 9.30 -9.26
C THR A 65 -6.67 9.26 -8.16
N ASP A 66 -6.01 10.38 -7.85
CA ASP A 66 -5.12 10.46 -6.66
C ASP A 66 -5.92 10.33 -5.36
N ALA A 67 -7.15 10.87 -5.33
CA ALA A 67 -8.04 10.75 -4.17
C ALA A 67 -8.41 9.30 -3.84
N GLU A 68 -8.66 8.45 -4.85
CA GLU A 68 -8.91 7.02 -4.64
C GLU A 68 -7.67 6.28 -4.14
N VAL A 69 -6.48 6.68 -4.58
CA VAL A 69 -5.21 6.13 -4.07
C VAL A 69 -5.00 6.54 -2.61
N ASP A 70 -5.22 7.81 -2.29
CA ASP A 70 -5.05 8.34 -0.93
C ASP A 70 -6.02 7.70 0.07
N ASP A 71 -7.28 7.48 -0.32
CA ASP A 71 -8.25 6.75 0.49
C ASP A 71 -7.78 5.32 0.78
N ALA A 72 -7.27 4.62 -0.23
CA ALA A 72 -6.82 3.24 -0.11
C ALA A 72 -5.56 3.06 0.76
N ILE A 73 -4.80 4.13 1.05
CA ILE A 73 -3.67 4.08 1.99
C ILE A 73 -4.17 3.80 3.42
N ALA A 74 -5.31 4.40 3.80
CA ALA A 74 -5.83 4.34 5.16
C ALA A 74 -6.99 3.34 5.31
N ASN A 75 -7.73 3.08 4.24
CA ASN A 75 -8.97 2.31 4.28
C ASN A 75 -8.84 0.99 3.52
N ALA A 76 -9.17 -0.11 4.22
CA ALA A 76 -9.21 -1.42 3.61
C ALA A 76 -10.40 -1.56 2.63
N PRO A 77 -10.30 -2.42 1.59
CA PRO A 77 -11.41 -2.68 0.68
C PRO A 77 -12.68 -3.16 1.42
N ARG A 78 -13.81 -2.51 1.15
CA ARG A 78 -15.10 -2.72 1.84
C ARG A 78 -15.84 -3.98 1.42
N THR A 79 -15.38 -4.65 0.38
CA THR A 79 -16.06 -5.77 -0.29
C THR A 79 -15.46 -7.15 0.03
N THR A 80 -14.50 -7.21 0.96
CA THR A 80 -13.79 -8.43 1.34
C THR A 80 -13.53 -8.44 2.84
N ARG A 81 -13.05 -9.58 3.38
CA ARG A 81 -12.61 -9.69 4.78
C ARG A 81 -11.54 -8.70 5.22
N ALA A 82 -10.85 -8.05 4.27
CA ALA A 82 -9.91 -6.99 4.57
C ALA A 82 -10.54 -5.85 5.39
N VAL A 83 -11.85 -5.59 5.24
CA VAL A 83 -12.57 -4.59 6.05
C VAL A 83 -12.56 -4.93 7.54
N LEU A 84 -12.75 -6.21 7.88
CA LEU A 84 -12.73 -6.69 9.27
C LEU A 84 -11.31 -6.57 9.85
N ARG A 85 -10.30 -7.01 9.09
CA ARG A 85 -8.89 -6.89 9.49
C ARG A 85 -8.47 -5.44 9.69
N GLY A 86 -8.89 -4.54 8.79
CA GLY A 86 -8.63 -3.11 8.89
C GLY A 86 -9.24 -2.49 10.15
N ARG A 87 -10.52 -2.78 10.43
CA ARG A 87 -11.21 -2.34 11.66
C ARG A 87 -10.52 -2.87 12.92
N PHE A 88 -10.20 -4.16 12.94
CA PHE A 88 -9.47 -4.80 14.04
C PHE A 88 -8.13 -4.13 14.33
N LEU A 89 -7.29 -3.91 13.31
CA LEU A 89 -5.99 -3.26 13.48
C LEU A 89 -6.14 -1.81 13.98
N LYS A 90 -7.18 -1.09 13.54
CA LYS A 90 -7.46 0.27 14.00
C LYS A 90 -7.86 0.28 15.48
N ALA A 91 -8.79 -0.58 15.89
CA ALA A 91 -9.24 -0.71 17.27
C ALA A 91 -8.10 -1.16 18.20
N ALA A 92 -7.32 -2.17 17.80
CA ALA A 92 -6.18 -2.65 18.56
C ALA A 92 -5.12 -1.57 18.81
N ARG A 93 -4.80 -0.76 17.78
CA ARG A 93 -3.87 0.38 17.94
C ARG A 93 -4.39 1.43 18.89
N ALA A 94 -5.69 1.76 18.83
CA ALA A 94 -6.31 2.73 19.73
C ALA A 94 -6.32 2.24 21.19
N ALA A 95 -6.51 0.93 21.40
CA ALA A 95 -6.46 0.30 22.72
C ALA A 95 -5.03 0.10 23.27
N GLY A 96 -4.00 0.16 22.41
CA GLY A 96 -2.63 -0.25 22.77
C GLY A 96 -2.47 -1.76 22.93
N ALA A 97 -3.36 -2.56 22.34
CA ALA A 97 -3.36 -4.01 22.44
C ALA A 97 -2.24 -4.64 21.59
N THR A 98 -1.57 -5.66 22.14
CA THR A 98 -0.59 -6.45 21.39
C THR A 98 -1.31 -7.50 20.54
N THR A 99 -1.08 -7.51 19.23
CA THR A 99 -1.81 -8.39 18.29
C THR A 99 -0.90 -9.16 17.35
N VAL A 100 -1.36 -10.33 16.91
CA VAL A 100 -0.79 -11.09 15.79
C VAL A 100 -1.89 -11.27 14.74
N VAL A 101 -1.60 -10.92 13.49
CA VAL A 101 -2.60 -10.91 12.42
C VAL A 101 -2.02 -11.50 11.15
N ASP A 102 -2.80 -12.35 10.48
CA ASP A 102 -2.49 -12.85 9.14
C ASP A 102 -3.66 -12.62 8.15
N TRP A 103 -3.80 -13.47 7.14
CA TRP A 103 -4.89 -13.37 6.16
C TRP A 103 -6.23 -13.89 6.67
N THR A 104 -6.24 -14.84 7.59
CA THR A 104 -7.46 -15.47 8.14
C THR A 104 -7.58 -15.30 9.65
N HIS A 105 -6.50 -15.07 10.39
CA HIS A 105 -6.51 -14.97 11.85
C HIS A 105 -6.37 -13.52 12.34
N LEU A 106 -7.23 -13.17 13.29
CA LEU A 106 -7.14 -11.96 14.10
C LEU A 106 -6.91 -12.38 15.55
N LYS A 107 -5.73 -12.09 16.11
CA LYS A 107 -5.38 -12.49 17.48
C LYS A 107 -5.00 -11.29 18.34
N VAL A 108 -5.58 -11.22 19.53
CA VAL A 108 -5.11 -10.38 20.64
C VAL A 108 -4.28 -11.27 21.56
N SER A 109 -3.06 -10.83 21.85
CA SER A 109 -2.13 -11.50 22.77
C SER A 109 -2.29 -10.93 24.18
N GLY A 110 -1.87 -11.69 25.19
CA GLY A 110 -1.94 -11.30 26.60
C GLY A 110 -2.04 -12.53 27.49
N ASP A 111 -2.44 -12.33 28.74
CA ASP A 111 -2.67 -13.42 29.70
C ASP A 111 -3.82 -14.33 29.25
N ASP A 112 -4.87 -13.75 28.65
CA ASP A 112 -6.01 -14.45 28.05
C ASP A 112 -6.07 -14.20 26.53
N PRO A 113 -5.30 -14.93 25.71
CA PRO A 113 -5.24 -14.68 24.28
C PRO A 113 -6.54 -15.08 23.58
N VAL A 114 -7.06 -14.18 22.75
CA VAL A 114 -8.27 -14.42 21.94
C VAL A 114 -7.89 -14.47 20.48
N THR A 115 -8.38 -15.47 19.74
CA THR A 115 -8.17 -15.61 18.29
C THR A 115 -9.49 -15.84 17.58
N VAL A 116 -9.71 -15.10 16.51
CA VAL A 116 -10.85 -15.26 15.60
C VAL A 116 -10.34 -15.62 14.22
N VAL A 117 -11.04 -16.55 13.55
CA VAL A 117 -10.76 -16.98 12.18
C VAL A 117 -11.84 -16.43 11.23
N VAL A 118 -11.40 -15.85 10.12
CA VAL A 118 -12.24 -15.35 9.01
C VAL A 118 -11.76 -15.98 7.70
N ASP A 119 -12.19 -17.22 7.47
CA ASP A 119 -11.73 -18.04 6.33
C ASP A 119 -12.31 -17.61 4.98
N ASP A 120 -13.55 -17.15 4.94
CA ASP A 120 -14.19 -16.69 3.71
C ASP A 120 -13.59 -15.34 3.26
N PRO A 121 -12.92 -15.27 2.09
CA PRO A 121 -12.35 -14.01 1.59
C PRO A 121 -13.42 -12.94 1.27
N PHE A 122 -14.66 -13.34 1.02
CA PHE A 122 -15.77 -12.43 0.68
C PHE A 122 -16.58 -11.98 1.89
N ALA A 123 -16.36 -12.56 3.07
CA ALA A 123 -17.05 -12.16 4.28
C ALA A 123 -16.66 -10.73 4.68
N THR A 124 -17.61 -9.80 4.61
CA THR A 124 -17.43 -8.41 5.09
C THR A 124 -17.89 -8.22 6.54
N SER A 125 -18.51 -9.25 7.12
CA SER A 125 -19.02 -9.31 8.50
C SER A 125 -18.69 -10.68 9.11
N ASN A 126 -18.39 -10.70 10.40
CA ASN A 126 -18.16 -11.93 11.15
C ASN A 126 -18.45 -11.64 12.63
N ALA A 127 -19.41 -12.36 13.21
CA ALA A 127 -19.92 -12.05 14.55
C ALA A 127 -18.83 -12.10 15.64
N ASP A 128 -17.88 -13.02 15.55
CA ASP A 128 -16.83 -13.13 16.56
C ASP A 128 -15.74 -12.09 16.35
N ALA A 129 -15.43 -11.74 15.10
CA ALA A 129 -14.53 -10.63 14.78
C ALA A 129 -15.11 -9.30 15.24
N GLU A 130 -16.41 -9.09 15.03
CA GLU A 130 -17.13 -7.89 15.47
C GLU A 130 -17.12 -7.77 16.99
N LYS A 131 -17.44 -8.83 17.74
CA LYS A 131 -17.32 -8.81 19.20
C LYS A 131 -15.90 -8.49 19.66
N LEU A 132 -14.89 -9.04 19.01
CA LEU A 132 -13.48 -8.78 19.35
C LEU A 132 -13.10 -7.33 19.07
N ILE A 133 -13.57 -6.75 17.96
CA ILE A 133 -13.39 -5.34 17.62
C ILE A 133 -14.09 -4.46 18.65
N ASP A 134 -15.36 -4.73 18.96
CA ASP A 134 -16.15 -3.96 19.92
C ASP A 134 -15.52 -3.98 21.31
N MET A 135 -14.96 -5.13 21.73
CA MET A 135 -14.20 -5.25 22.98
C MET A 135 -12.97 -4.33 23.00
N LEU A 136 -12.24 -4.25 21.89
CA LEU A 136 -11.07 -3.36 21.75
C LEU A 136 -11.48 -1.88 21.71
N GLU A 137 -12.57 -1.54 21.03
CA GLU A 137 -13.09 -0.17 20.95
C GLU A 137 -13.63 0.34 22.30
N ALA A 138 -14.10 -0.57 23.17
CA ALA A 138 -14.55 -0.26 24.52
C ALA A 138 -13.40 -0.09 25.54
N MET A 139 -12.17 -0.53 25.20
CA MET A 139 -11.02 -0.31 26.08
C MET A 139 -10.68 1.18 26.14
N PRO A 140 -10.33 1.71 27.34
CA PRO A 140 -9.89 3.09 27.45
C PRO A 140 -8.64 3.30 26.59
N ALA A 141 -8.61 4.39 25.84
CA ALA A 141 -7.45 4.72 25.01
C ALA A 141 -6.22 4.84 25.92
N THR A 142 -5.24 3.97 25.69
CA THR A 142 -3.96 4.10 26.38
C THR A 142 -3.23 5.26 25.73
N HIS A 143 -3.13 6.41 26.41
CA HIS A 143 -2.29 7.50 25.94
C HIS A 143 -0.86 6.99 25.81
N ALA A 144 -0.34 6.94 24.58
CA ALA A 144 1.09 6.77 24.33
C ALA A 144 1.82 8.04 24.84
N GLY A 145 2.15 8.08 26.12
CA GLY A 145 2.70 9.26 26.77
C GLY A 145 3.06 9.05 28.23
N ASP A 146 3.92 8.07 28.51
CA ASP A 146 4.89 8.15 29.62
C ASP A 146 6.02 7.15 29.34
N GLY A 147 6.90 7.53 28.42
CA GLY A 147 8.25 6.97 28.40
C GLY A 147 9.02 7.54 29.59
N PRO A 148 9.87 6.76 30.28
CA PRO A 148 10.57 7.27 31.45
C PRO A 148 11.40 8.49 31.04
N GLY A 149 11.12 9.61 31.71
CA GLY A 149 11.89 10.84 31.56
C GLY A 149 13.37 10.54 31.74
N ASP A 150 14.15 10.85 30.71
CA ASP A 150 15.60 10.72 30.76
C ASP A 150 16.14 11.83 31.67
N GLY A 151 16.25 11.48 32.95
CA GLY A 151 16.81 12.31 33.99
C GLY A 151 18.04 11.62 34.58
N ALA A 152 19.20 12.26 34.36
CA ALA A 152 20.53 12.05 34.95
C ALA A 152 21.52 11.28 34.05
N GLY A 153 22.67 11.82 33.66
CA GLY A 153 23.31 13.08 34.01
C GLY A 153 24.80 13.07 33.65
N ARG A 154 25.37 14.27 33.63
CA ARG A 154 26.79 14.64 33.52
C ARG A 154 27.46 14.51 32.15
#